data_AF-A0A0M6WAH8-F1
#
_entry.id   AF-A0A0M6WAH8-F1
#
_cell.length_a   1.000
_cell.length_b   1.000
_cell.length_c   1.000
_cell.angle_alpha   90.00
_cell.angle_beta   90.00
_cell.angle_gamma   90.00
#
_symmetry.space_group_name_H-M   'P 1'
#
loop_
_entity.id
_entity.type
_entity.pdbx_description
1 polymer ?
#
loop_
_entity_poly.entity_id
_entity_poly.type
_entity_poly.pdbx_seq_one_letter_code
_entity_poly.pdbx_strand_id
1 'polypeptide(L)'
;MGRDYLKVGQIMEILRQRGVRLIAINDGVDSARGDDDFTPFRNIMNEYYARDTSRKIRSTFQSKGKSGKHLTGTVIYGYLWNEARDQWLVDPEAAEVVKRIFAMTIEGYGPYQIASKLKEEKVLIPSAYLAQHGEGVNKNKTFKDVYGWGSSTICNILEKREYLGHTINFKTRKHFKDKKSHYVPEDEWTIFENTHEPIIDQQTFDLVQKIRGNVRRYPDGWGEAAPLTGLLYCADCGGKMYVHRTNNSKRISQYTCSQYSKVPVGKFCTTQHRINEDVVLSLVSEMLKAIAEYAKHDRAEFVRVVQEAQSSQQTAEVRKQRTRLATAKQRVSELEVLLCKIYEDNILGKLSDSRYATLDAQYEKEQSELNAEISALEKAIKSYETHEKDADRFIALIDKYENFDKLTIAMLNEFIEKILVHERDRKGSIQTTQEIEIYFNFVGRFVPPAFGEVELTPEELEEIRKREERKDRLHQNYLKRKASGAQKRYEDKIKGRKKAEIEAKKAAIRAEDIAKEVFVPVSSLPQREPMKGVQTA
;
A
#
# COMPACT_ATOMS: atom_id res chain seq x y z
N MET A 1 45.52 -18.74 -7.50
CA MET A 1 44.94 -17.74 -8.44
C MET A 1 43.43 -17.58 -8.20
N GLY A 2 42.77 -16.61 -8.88
CA GLY A 2 41.47 -16.03 -8.50
C GLY A 2 40.22 -16.94 -8.60
N ARG A 3 39.11 -16.49 -7.98
CA ARG A 3 37.83 -17.24 -7.83
C ARG A 3 36.94 -17.29 -9.08
N ASP A 4 37.37 -16.69 -10.18
CA ASP A 4 36.62 -16.60 -11.44
C ASP A 4 37.57 -16.85 -12.62
N TYR A 5 37.56 -18.08 -13.16
CA TYR A 5 38.60 -18.53 -14.09
C TYR A 5 38.61 -17.68 -15.38
N LEU A 6 37.44 -17.22 -15.83
CA LEU A 6 37.29 -16.41 -17.05
C LEU A 6 38.00 -15.06 -16.91
N LYS A 7 37.80 -14.38 -15.77
CA LYS A 7 38.44 -13.10 -15.50
C LYS A 7 39.93 -13.24 -15.30
N VAL A 8 40.36 -14.31 -14.62
CA VAL A 8 41.78 -14.61 -14.44
C VAL A 8 42.44 -14.84 -15.81
N GLY A 9 41.82 -15.63 -16.69
CA GLY A 9 42.31 -15.84 -18.05
C GLY A 9 42.39 -14.55 -18.87
N GLN A 10 41.35 -13.71 -18.86
CA GLN A 10 41.37 -12.40 -19.53
C GLN A 10 42.47 -11.49 -19.00
N ILE A 11 42.65 -11.42 -17.68
CA ILE A 11 43.71 -10.59 -17.07
C ILE A 11 45.08 -11.13 -17.46
N MET A 12 45.29 -12.44 -17.47
CA MET A 12 46.55 -13.05 -17.90
C MET A 12 46.89 -12.68 -19.35
N GLU A 13 45.93 -12.75 -20.28
CA GLU A 13 46.13 -12.33 -21.67
C GLU A 13 46.43 -10.83 -21.81
N ILE A 14 45.72 -9.97 -21.08
CA ILE A 14 45.97 -8.52 -21.08
C ILE A 14 47.39 -8.22 -20.59
N LEU A 15 47.83 -8.90 -19.52
CA LEU A 15 49.18 -8.72 -18.98
C LEU A 15 50.24 -9.18 -19.98
N ARG A 16 50.02 -10.33 -20.66
CA ARG A 16 50.88 -10.85 -21.72
C ARG A 16 50.99 -9.87 -22.90
N GLN A 17 49.87 -9.35 -23.40
CA GLN A 17 49.84 -8.35 -24.48
C GLN A 17 50.58 -7.06 -24.13
N ARG A 18 50.57 -6.67 -22.85
CA ARG A 18 51.26 -5.48 -22.34
C ARG A 18 52.73 -5.74 -21.95
N GLY A 19 53.26 -6.95 -22.18
CA GLY A 19 54.62 -7.32 -21.80
C GLY A 19 54.88 -7.35 -20.29
N VAL A 20 53.82 -7.46 -19.48
CA VAL A 20 53.93 -7.50 -18.01
C VAL A 20 54.10 -8.95 -17.56
N ARG A 21 55.19 -9.22 -16.83
CA ARG A 21 55.45 -10.54 -16.24
C ARG A 21 54.56 -10.81 -15.03
N LEU A 22 53.82 -11.92 -15.05
CA LEU A 22 53.01 -12.40 -13.93
C LEU A 22 53.77 -13.51 -13.20
N ILE A 23 53.96 -13.34 -11.89
CA ILE A 23 54.57 -14.34 -11.01
C ILE A 23 53.57 -14.67 -9.89
N ALA A 24 52.99 -15.88 -9.93
CA ALA A 24 52.12 -16.39 -8.88
C ALA A 24 52.88 -17.45 -8.05
N ILE A 25 53.50 -16.99 -6.96
CA ILE A 25 54.41 -17.78 -6.10
C ILE A 25 53.74 -19.07 -5.60
N ASN A 26 52.51 -18.96 -5.08
CA ASN A 26 51.79 -20.09 -4.50
C ASN A 26 51.27 -21.09 -5.55
N ASP A 27 51.09 -20.63 -6.79
CA ASP A 27 50.54 -21.45 -7.88
C ASP A 27 51.65 -21.99 -8.80
N GLY A 28 52.92 -21.60 -8.57
CA GLY A 28 54.07 -22.00 -9.37
C GLY A 28 54.12 -21.42 -10.78
N VAL A 29 53.36 -20.36 -11.07
CA VAL A 29 53.22 -19.79 -12.42
C VAL A 29 54.16 -18.60 -12.60
N ASP A 30 54.98 -18.64 -13.66
CA ASP A 30 55.87 -17.55 -14.08
C ASP A 30 55.77 -17.37 -15.59
N SER A 31 55.14 -16.28 -16.04
CA SER A 31 54.86 -16.03 -17.46
C SER A 31 56.12 -15.82 -18.32
N ALA A 32 57.32 -15.70 -17.71
CA ALA A 32 58.59 -15.62 -18.43
C ALA A 32 59.21 -17.00 -18.74
N ARG A 33 58.74 -18.08 -18.08
CA ARG A 33 59.28 -19.44 -18.23
C ARG A 33 58.50 -20.32 -19.23
N GLY A 34 57.51 -19.74 -19.92
CA GLY A 34 56.57 -20.44 -20.80
C GLY A 34 55.15 -20.44 -20.22
N ASP A 35 54.13 -20.62 -21.08
CA ASP A 35 52.75 -20.81 -20.62
C ASP A 35 52.63 -22.17 -19.93
N ASP A 36 52.27 -22.18 -18.63
CA ASP A 36 51.89 -23.42 -17.94
C ASP A 36 50.47 -23.81 -18.40
N ASP A 37 50.40 -24.73 -19.37
CA ASP A 37 49.17 -25.30 -19.94
C ASP A 37 48.19 -25.82 -18.87
N PHE A 38 48.68 -26.08 -17.66
CA PHE A 38 47.87 -26.57 -16.54
C PHE A 38 47.19 -25.44 -15.73
N THR A 39 47.59 -24.19 -15.93
CA THR A 39 47.04 -23.03 -15.20
C THR A 39 45.52 -22.85 -15.39
N PRO A 40 44.95 -22.99 -16.59
CA PRO A 40 43.50 -22.95 -16.78
C PRO A 40 42.77 -24.04 -15.98
N PHE A 41 43.31 -25.26 -15.92
CA PHE A 41 42.72 -26.37 -15.16
C PHE A 41 42.75 -26.11 -13.64
N ARG A 42 43.86 -25.59 -13.10
CA ARG A 42 43.93 -25.17 -11.69
C ARG A 42 42.92 -24.07 -11.38
N ASN A 43 42.72 -23.10 -12.27
CA ASN A 43 41.72 -22.05 -12.10
C ASN A 43 40.29 -22.60 -12.11
N ILE A 44 39.99 -23.58 -12.96
CA ILE A 44 38.70 -24.27 -12.96
C ILE A 44 38.48 -25.04 -11.65
N MET A 45 39.50 -25.74 -11.14
CA MET A 45 39.41 -26.46 -9.86
C MET A 45 39.17 -25.50 -8.68
N ASN A 46 39.86 -24.35 -8.66
CA ASN A 46 39.65 -23.30 -7.66
C ASN A 46 38.22 -22.74 -7.70
N GLU A 47 37.68 -22.50 -8.90
CA GLU A 47 36.29 -22.09 -9.07
C GLU A 47 35.31 -23.18 -8.62
N TYR A 48 35.58 -24.44 -8.97
CA TYR A 48 34.77 -25.58 -8.57
C TYR A 48 34.69 -25.69 -7.03
N TYR A 49 35.81 -25.57 -6.34
CA TYR A 49 35.87 -25.59 -4.88
C TYR A 49 35.05 -24.44 -4.25
N ALA A 50 35.17 -23.23 -4.79
CA ALA A 50 34.37 -22.08 -4.35
C ALA A 50 32.86 -22.30 -4.59
N ARG A 51 32.50 -22.90 -5.74
CA ARG A 51 31.11 -23.23 -6.10
C ARG A 51 30.52 -24.31 -5.20
N ASP A 52 31.28 -25.37 -4.89
CA ASP A 52 30.84 -26.46 -4.01
C ASP A 52 30.65 -25.97 -2.56
N THR A 53 31.62 -25.22 -2.03
CA THR A 53 31.52 -24.59 -0.71
C THR A 53 30.29 -23.68 -0.63
N SER A 54 30.07 -22.85 -1.64
CA SER A 54 28.86 -22.01 -1.73
C SER A 54 27.58 -22.84 -1.80
N ARG A 55 27.56 -23.98 -2.50
CA ARG A 55 26.40 -24.88 -2.57
C ARG A 55 26.10 -25.50 -1.21
N LYS A 56 27.11 -26.02 -0.49
CA LYS A 56 26.97 -26.60 0.85
C LYS A 56 26.43 -25.59 1.85
N ILE A 57 27.04 -24.40 1.91
CA ILE A 57 26.58 -23.30 2.77
C ILE A 57 25.12 -22.95 2.45
N ARG A 58 24.77 -22.78 1.17
CA ARG A 58 23.39 -22.51 0.77
C ARG A 58 22.43 -23.61 1.20
N SER A 59 22.80 -24.88 1.07
CA SER A 59 21.97 -26.01 1.52
C SER A 59 21.73 -25.98 3.04
N THR A 60 22.74 -25.66 3.84
CA THR A 60 22.61 -25.47 5.29
C THR A 60 21.68 -24.31 5.63
N PHE A 61 21.87 -23.14 5.00
CA PHE A 61 20.98 -21.98 5.16
C PHE A 61 19.56 -22.27 4.68
N GLN A 62 19.41 -23.03 3.60
CA GLN A 62 18.10 -23.43 3.10
C GLN A 62 17.38 -24.33 4.09
N SER A 63 18.07 -25.32 4.66
CA SER A 63 17.51 -26.23 5.66
C SER A 63 17.14 -25.48 6.94
N LYS A 64 18.01 -24.60 7.43
CA LYS A 64 17.72 -23.75 8.60
C LYS A 64 16.55 -22.81 8.33
N GLY A 65 16.53 -22.14 7.18
CA GLY A 65 15.49 -21.17 6.85
C GLY A 65 14.13 -21.83 6.60
N LYS A 66 14.12 -23.05 6.06
CA LYS A 66 12.90 -23.86 5.89
C LYS A 66 12.33 -24.40 7.20
N SER A 67 13.12 -24.44 8.27
CA SER A 67 12.67 -24.85 9.61
C SER A 67 11.94 -23.73 10.39
N GLY A 68 11.71 -22.57 9.77
CA GLY A 68 11.07 -21.43 10.42
C GLY A 68 11.99 -20.58 11.31
N LYS A 69 13.25 -20.97 11.49
CA LYS A 69 14.24 -20.21 12.26
C LYS A 69 14.72 -18.97 11.50
N HIS A 70 14.98 -17.88 12.22
CA HIS A 70 15.59 -16.68 11.63
C HIS A 70 16.99 -16.99 11.06
N LEU A 71 17.22 -16.56 9.83
CA LEU A 71 18.53 -16.66 9.18
C LEU A 71 19.46 -15.50 9.57
N THR A 72 18.90 -14.36 9.96
CA THR A 72 19.64 -13.17 10.37
C THR A 72 20.15 -13.30 11.80
N GLY A 73 21.42 -12.97 12.03
CA GLY A 73 22.00 -12.91 13.38
C GLY A 73 21.61 -11.64 14.17
N THR A 74 20.80 -10.76 13.59
CA THR A 74 20.40 -9.47 14.17
C THR A 74 18.88 -9.41 14.31
N VAL A 75 18.41 -8.84 15.41
CA VAL A 75 17.00 -8.48 15.66
C VAL A 75 16.63 -7.18 14.96
N ILE A 76 15.33 -7.00 14.71
CA ILE A 76 14.76 -5.73 14.28
C ILE A 76 14.40 -4.88 15.51
N TYR A 77 14.22 -3.58 15.33
CA TYR A 77 13.79 -2.67 16.38
C TYR A 77 12.42 -3.09 16.95
N GLY A 78 12.20 -2.96 18.25
CA GLY A 78 11.00 -3.47 18.93
C GLY A 78 11.13 -4.90 19.48
N TYR A 79 12.18 -5.63 19.08
CA TYR A 79 12.46 -6.97 19.60
C TYR A 79 13.90 -7.11 20.08
N LEU A 80 14.11 -8.03 21.02
CA LEU A 80 15.41 -8.47 21.51
C LEU A 80 15.54 -9.99 21.43
N TRP A 81 16.78 -10.48 21.43
CA TRP A 81 17.02 -11.92 21.53
C TRP A 81 16.73 -12.38 22.95
N ASN A 82 16.19 -13.59 23.09
CA ASN A 82 16.24 -14.30 24.36
C ASN A 82 17.68 -14.73 24.70
N GLU A 83 17.89 -15.21 25.93
CA GLU A 83 19.22 -15.64 26.42
C GLU A 83 19.84 -16.74 25.55
N ALA A 84 19.03 -17.69 25.07
CA ALA A 84 19.46 -18.78 24.19
C ALA A 84 19.70 -18.36 22.72
N ARG A 85 19.31 -17.12 22.35
CA ARG A 85 19.37 -16.54 21.00
C ARG A 85 18.70 -17.39 19.92
N ASP A 86 17.59 -18.03 20.25
CA ASP A 86 16.78 -18.81 19.31
C ASP A 86 15.41 -18.17 19.00
N GLN A 87 14.94 -17.24 19.84
CA GLN A 87 13.64 -16.55 19.68
C GLN A 87 13.74 -15.03 19.89
N TRP A 88 12.84 -14.30 19.23
CA TRP A 88 12.66 -12.87 19.41
C TRP A 88 11.60 -12.60 20.47
N LEU A 89 11.95 -11.81 21.47
CA LEU A 89 11.06 -11.34 22.53
C LEU A 89 10.72 -9.87 22.29
N VAL A 90 9.48 -9.48 22.59
CA VAL A 90 9.05 -8.09 22.49
C VAL A 90 9.80 -7.28 23.54
N ASP A 91 10.43 -6.20 23.09
CA ASP A 91 11.03 -5.21 23.97
C ASP A 91 10.01 -4.10 24.23
N PRO A 92 9.48 -3.96 25.46
CA PRO A 92 8.38 -3.04 25.75
C PRO A 92 8.66 -1.59 25.36
N GLU A 93 9.89 -1.09 25.57
CA GLU A 93 10.24 0.31 25.30
C GLU A 93 10.26 0.58 23.79
N ALA A 94 11.00 -0.24 23.03
CA ALA A 94 11.09 -0.09 21.58
C ALA A 94 9.77 -0.45 20.87
N ALA A 95 9.02 -1.43 21.39
CA ALA A 95 7.73 -1.83 20.84
C ALA A 95 6.69 -0.72 20.96
N GLU A 96 6.69 0.04 22.06
CA GLU A 96 5.79 1.19 22.21
C GLU A 96 6.07 2.27 21.16
N VAL A 97 7.36 2.53 20.86
CA VAL A 97 7.73 3.45 19.77
C VAL A 97 7.24 2.93 18.42
N VAL A 98 7.34 1.62 18.16
CA VAL A 98 6.81 1.02 16.93
C VAL A 98 5.28 1.19 16.86
N LYS A 99 4.54 0.84 17.91
CA LYS A 99 3.07 1.04 17.98
C LYS A 99 2.69 2.49 17.72
N ARG A 100 3.42 3.42 18.33
CA ARG A 100 3.23 4.85 18.14
C ARG A 100 3.50 5.32 16.71
N ILE A 101 4.51 4.77 16.04
CA ILE A 101 4.78 5.06 14.61
C ILE A 101 3.61 4.61 13.72
N PHE A 102 3.03 3.43 13.97
CA PHE A 102 1.85 2.96 13.26
C PHE A 102 0.63 3.86 13.56
N ALA A 103 0.37 4.19 14.83
CA ALA A 103 -0.72 5.08 15.24
C ALA A 103 -0.63 6.47 14.59
N MET A 104 0.54 7.12 14.64
CA MET A 104 0.75 8.42 13.99
C MET A 104 0.53 8.36 12.46
N THR A 105 0.82 7.23 11.82
CA THR A 105 0.56 7.07 10.38
C THR A 105 -0.94 7.03 10.08
N ILE A 106 -1.73 6.37 10.95
CA ILE A 106 -3.19 6.30 10.89
C ILE A 106 -3.81 7.69 11.14
N GLU A 107 -3.25 8.46 12.08
CA GLU A 107 -3.61 9.87 12.35
C GLU A 107 -3.31 10.81 11.18
N GLY A 108 -2.58 10.36 10.15
CA GLY A 108 -2.33 11.14 8.94
C GLY A 108 -0.93 11.73 8.84
N TYR A 109 -0.06 11.54 9.84
CA TYR A 109 1.31 12.04 9.78
C TYR A 109 2.10 11.33 8.67
N GLY A 110 2.89 12.10 7.92
CA GLY A 110 3.83 11.58 6.94
C GLY A 110 5.12 11.05 7.59
N PRO A 111 5.89 10.16 6.93
CA PRO A 111 7.14 9.62 7.47
C PRO A 111 8.15 10.69 7.89
N TYR A 112 8.19 11.82 7.20
CA TYR A 112 9.04 12.96 7.57
C TYR A 112 8.56 13.66 8.85
N GLN A 113 7.25 13.89 9.00
CA GLN A 113 6.70 14.51 10.21
C GLN A 113 6.90 13.62 11.43
N ILE A 114 6.69 12.32 11.27
CA ILE A 114 6.96 11.31 12.31
C ILE A 114 8.43 11.38 12.72
N ALA A 115 9.35 11.37 11.75
CA ALA A 115 10.78 11.46 12.03
C ALA A 115 11.17 12.76 12.77
N SER A 116 10.63 13.91 12.36
CA SER A 116 10.86 15.19 13.03
C SER A 116 10.33 15.19 14.47
N LYS A 117 9.13 14.65 14.69
CA LYS A 117 8.50 14.57 16.03
C LYS A 117 9.30 13.67 16.98
N LEU A 118 9.69 12.48 16.52
CA LEU A 118 10.54 11.56 17.31
C LEU A 118 11.91 12.17 17.62
N LYS A 119 12.46 12.97 16.70
CA LYS A 119 13.71 13.69 16.92
C LYS A 119 13.56 14.79 17.98
N GLU A 120 12.49 15.57 17.93
CA GLU A 120 12.19 16.62 18.90
C GLU A 120 12.03 16.07 20.32
N GLU A 121 11.38 14.93 20.43
CA GLU A 121 11.16 14.19 21.69
C GLU A 121 12.40 13.40 22.15
N LYS A 122 13.51 13.47 21.39
CA LYS A 122 14.77 12.76 21.67
C LYS A 122 14.61 11.25 21.82
N VAL A 123 13.79 10.63 20.97
CA VAL A 123 13.71 9.18 20.87
C VAL A 123 14.93 8.65 20.11
N LEU A 124 15.63 7.66 20.66
CA LEU A 124 16.83 7.08 20.05
C LEU A 124 16.50 6.42 18.70
N ILE A 125 17.37 6.60 17.70
CA ILE A 125 17.21 5.89 16.43
C ILE A 125 17.41 4.38 16.62
N PRO A 126 16.77 3.53 15.79
CA PRO A 126 16.85 2.07 15.91
C PRO A 126 18.26 1.51 15.99
N SER A 127 19.18 2.05 15.19
CA SER A 127 20.58 1.60 15.19
C SER A 127 21.32 1.94 16.48
N ALA A 128 21.02 3.08 17.10
CA ALA A 128 21.66 3.49 18.34
C ALA A 128 21.06 2.76 19.55
N TYR A 129 19.74 2.59 19.56
CA TYR A 129 19.05 1.84 20.60
C TYR A 129 19.53 0.38 20.65
N LEU A 130 19.59 -0.30 19.49
CA LEU A 130 20.11 -1.67 19.43
C LEU A 130 21.60 -1.72 19.82
N ALA A 131 22.40 -0.71 19.47
CA ALA A 131 23.80 -0.64 19.86
C ALA A 131 24.00 -0.58 21.38
N GLN A 132 23.12 0.14 22.11
CA GLN A 132 23.14 0.18 23.59
C GLN A 132 22.88 -1.20 24.20
N HIS A 133 22.08 -2.02 23.53
CA HIS A 133 21.77 -3.41 23.91
C HIS A 133 22.80 -4.43 23.38
N GLY A 134 23.91 -3.98 22.77
CA GLY A 134 24.93 -4.86 22.19
C GLY A 134 24.51 -5.55 20.88
N GLU A 135 23.38 -5.15 20.32
CA GLU A 135 22.73 -5.76 19.16
C GLU A 135 22.83 -4.89 17.89
N GLY A 136 22.53 -5.51 16.75
CA GLY A 136 22.44 -4.82 15.46
C GLY A 136 23.77 -4.67 14.71
N VAL A 137 23.66 -4.36 13.41
CA VAL A 137 24.80 -4.33 12.47
C VAL A 137 25.76 -3.17 12.75
N ASN A 138 25.25 -2.07 13.31
CA ASN A 138 26.00 -0.83 13.52
C ASN A 138 26.47 -0.64 14.97
N LYS A 139 26.51 -1.71 15.79
CA LYS A 139 26.85 -1.62 17.21
C LYS A 139 28.21 -0.98 17.53
N ASN A 140 29.18 -1.10 16.62
CA ASN A 140 30.52 -0.54 16.80
C ASN A 140 30.71 0.82 16.10
N LYS A 141 29.64 1.42 15.56
CA LYS A 141 29.73 2.63 14.75
C LYS A 141 29.35 3.86 15.58
N THR A 142 30.16 4.92 15.49
CA THR A 142 29.81 6.22 16.06
C THR A 142 28.73 6.90 15.21
N PHE A 143 27.61 7.28 15.85
CA PHE A 143 26.52 7.99 15.19
C PHE A 143 26.75 9.50 15.28
N LYS A 144 26.56 10.22 14.16
CA LYS A 144 26.66 11.70 14.13
C LYS A 144 25.53 12.36 14.91
N ASP A 145 24.32 11.82 14.80
CA ASP A 145 23.11 12.26 15.50
C ASP A 145 22.35 11.01 15.94
N VAL A 146 22.27 10.79 17.25
CA VAL A 146 21.65 9.61 17.86
C VAL A 146 20.11 9.71 17.85
N TYR A 147 19.57 10.91 17.64
CA TYR A 147 18.13 11.19 17.56
C TYR A 147 17.71 11.54 16.13
N GLY A 148 18.63 11.42 15.16
CA GLY A 148 18.44 11.77 13.76
C GLY A 148 17.59 10.77 12.99
N TRP A 149 16.29 10.69 13.27
CA TRP A 149 15.36 9.81 12.55
C TRP A 149 15.30 10.18 11.07
N GLY A 150 15.52 9.19 10.21
CA GLY A 150 15.35 9.33 8.76
C GLY A 150 13.97 8.88 8.31
N SER A 151 13.35 9.59 7.36
CA SER A 151 12.05 9.21 6.79
C SER A 151 12.06 7.80 6.17
N SER A 152 13.18 7.37 5.59
CA SER A 152 13.38 6.02 5.07
C SER A 152 13.37 4.95 6.16
N THR A 153 13.82 5.29 7.38
CA THR A 153 13.80 4.35 8.52
C THR A 153 12.37 4.09 8.96
N ILE A 154 11.55 5.15 9.04
CA ILE A 154 10.12 5.05 9.32
C ILE A 154 9.40 4.22 8.25
N CYS A 155 9.66 4.48 6.96
CA CYS A 155 9.09 3.67 5.87
C CYS A 155 9.44 2.17 6.01
N ASN A 156 10.69 1.85 6.31
CA ASN A 156 11.14 0.47 6.46
C ASN A 156 10.48 -0.22 7.68
N ILE A 157 10.29 0.51 8.79
CA ILE A 157 9.54 -0.01 9.95
C ILE A 157 8.10 -0.34 9.54
N LEU A 158 7.42 0.59 8.86
CA LEU A 158 6.04 0.40 8.45
C LEU A 158 5.88 -0.75 7.42
N GLU A 159 6.90 -1.10 6.63
CA GLU A 159 6.84 -2.17 5.60
C GLU A 159 7.13 -3.58 6.13
N LYS A 160 7.74 -3.70 7.32
CA LYS A 160 8.17 -4.98 7.88
C LYS A 160 7.00 -5.80 8.41
N ARG A 161 6.60 -6.82 7.65
CA ARG A 161 5.63 -7.85 8.07
C ARG A 161 6.10 -8.66 9.29
N GLU A 162 7.39 -8.61 9.63
CA GLU A 162 7.90 -9.20 10.87
C GLU A 162 7.22 -8.65 12.14
N TYR A 163 6.66 -7.43 12.11
CA TYR A 163 5.89 -6.91 13.25
C TYR A 163 4.55 -7.64 13.50
N LEU A 164 4.11 -8.47 12.55
CA LEU A 164 2.94 -9.36 12.67
C LEU A 164 3.30 -10.71 13.33
N GLY A 165 4.51 -10.88 13.84
CA GLY A 165 4.97 -12.14 14.43
C GLY A 165 5.47 -13.17 13.40
N HIS A 166 5.65 -12.75 12.15
CA HIS A 166 6.04 -13.64 11.04
C HIS A 166 7.55 -13.67 10.84
N THR A 167 8.10 -14.86 10.54
CA THR A 167 9.49 -15.00 10.09
C THR A 167 9.55 -15.05 8.58
N ILE A 168 10.24 -14.08 7.96
CA ILE A 168 10.41 -14.03 6.52
C ILE A 168 11.85 -14.30 6.14
N ASN A 169 12.07 -15.44 5.49
CA ASN A 169 13.36 -15.90 5.03
C ASN A 169 13.51 -15.75 3.51
N PHE A 170 14.77 -15.74 3.05
CA PHE A 170 15.14 -15.71 1.62
C PHE A 170 14.77 -14.44 0.82
N LYS A 171 14.66 -13.28 1.49
CA LYS A 171 14.48 -11.96 0.83
C LYS A 171 15.59 -11.61 -0.18
N THR A 172 16.75 -12.23 -0.07
CA THR A 172 17.89 -12.00 -0.97
C THR A 172 18.52 -13.31 -1.43
N ARG A 173 19.07 -13.29 -2.64
CA ARG A 173 19.84 -14.37 -3.24
C ARG A 173 21.24 -13.86 -3.57
N LYS A 174 22.25 -14.67 -3.27
CA LYS A 174 23.64 -14.36 -3.61
C LYS A 174 24.18 -15.43 -4.56
N HIS A 175 24.71 -14.98 -5.68
CA HIS A 175 25.49 -15.83 -6.57
C HIS A 175 26.93 -15.96 -6.05
N PHE A 176 27.57 -17.12 -6.23
CA PHE A 176 28.90 -17.36 -5.65
C PHE A 176 30.01 -16.48 -6.26
N LYS A 177 29.83 -16.04 -7.51
CA LYS A 177 30.73 -15.10 -8.19
C LYS A 177 30.48 -13.64 -7.82
N ASP A 178 29.29 -13.34 -7.29
CA ASP A 178 28.89 -11.97 -6.99
C ASP A 178 29.25 -11.61 -5.55
N LYS A 179 29.85 -10.43 -5.37
CA LYS A 179 30.10 -9.91 -4.01
C LYS A 179 28.82 -9.40 -3.36
N LYS A 180 27.89 -8.85 -4.16
CA LYS A 180 26.62 -8.27 -3.70
C LYS A 180 25.52 -9.33 -3.72
N SER A 181 24.62 -9.25 -2.75
CA SER A 181 23.36 -9.98 -2.76
C SER A 181 22.32 -9.20 -3.56
N HIS A 182 21.41 -9.89 -4.23
CA HIS A 182 20.31 -9.31 -4.98
C HIS A 182 19.00 -9.61 -4.24
N TYR A 183 18.08 -8.66 -4.21
CA TYR A 183 16.74 -8.90 -3.68
C TYR A 183 15.95 -9.79 -4.65
N VAL A 184 15.14 -10.67 -4.07
CA VAL A 184 14.28 -11.60 -4.81
C VAL A 184 12.84 -11.09 -4.70
N PRO A 185 12.00 -11.24 -5.75
CA PRO A 185 10.59 -10.89 -5.65
C PRO A 185 9.87 -11.71 -4.55
N GLU A 186 8.74 -11.16 -4.07
CA GLU A 186 8.08 -11.60 -2.84
C GLU A 186 7.47 -13.00 -2.93
N ASP A 187 7.15 -13.47 -4.13
CA ASP A 187 6.63 -14.80 -4.44
C ASP A 187 7.62 -15.93 -4.13
N GLU A 188 8.92 -15.63 -4.15
CA GLU A 188 9.96 -16.59 -3.77
C GLU A 188 10.31 -16.54 -2.28
N TRP A 189 9.69 -15.64 -1.50
CA TRP A 189 9.97 -15.55 -0.05
C TRP A 189 9.33 -16.72 0.67
N THR A 190 10.02 -17.23 1.70
CA THR A 190 9.42 -18.22 2.60
C THR A 190 8.97 -17.51 3.86
N ILE A 191 7.65 -17.47 4.04
CA ILE A 191 6.98 -16.81 5.17
C ILE A 191 6.49 -17.89 6.12
N PHE A 192 6.94 -17.81 7.38
CA PHE A 192 6.43 -18.62 8.48
C PHE A 192 5.58 -17.73 9.37
N GLU A 193 4.29 -18.01 9.43
CA GLU A 193 3.33 -17.24 10.21
C GLU A 193 3.47 -17.56 11.71
N ASN A 194 3.18 -16.57 12.56
CA ASN A 194 3.05 -16.70 14.02
C ASN A 194 4.24 -17.39 14.73
N THR A 195 5.46 -17.05 14.32
CA THR A 195 6.71 -17.58 14.91
C THR A 195 7.14 -16.90 16.20
N HIS A 196 6.72 -15.65 16.42
CA HIS A 196 7.02 -14.86 17.62
C HIS A 196 5.83 -13.95 17.93
N GLU A 197 5.84 -13.34 19.12
CA GLU A 197 4.77 -12.47 19.58
C GLU A 197 4.65 -11.22 18.68
N PRO A 198 3.46 -10.90 18.13
CA PRO A 198 3.27 -9.73 17.29
C PRO A 198 3.25 -8.42 18.10
N ILE A 199 3.88 -7.37 17.57
CA ILE A 199 3.77 -6.00 18.14
C ILE A 199 2.54 -5.29 17.59
N ILE A 200 2.19 -5.56 16.33
CA ILE A 200 1.08 -4.93 15.60
C ILE A 200 0.16 -6.03 15.09
N ASP A 201 -1.15 -5.79 15.13
CA ASP A 201 -2.14 -6.69 14.56
C ASP A 201 -2.22 -6.55 13.03
N GLN A 202 -2.76 -7.59 12.37
CA GLN A 202 -2.90 -7.63 10.91
C GLN A 202 -3.68 -6.42 10.35
N GLN A 203 -4.70 -5.95 11.07
CA GLN A 203 -5.61 -4.91 10.57
C GLN A 203 -4.93 -3.54 10.59
N THR A 204 -4.27 -3.21 11.70
CA THR A 204 -3.47 -1.99 11.82
C THR A 204 -2.38 -1.95 10.75
N PHE A 205 -1.72 -3.08 10.49
CA PHE A 205 -0.71 -3.17 9.44
C PHE A 205 -1.29 -2.95 8.04
N ASP A 206 -2.39 -3.62 7.71
CA ASP A 206 -3.04 -3.51 6.40
C ASP A 206 -3.61 -2.11 6.15
N LEU A 207 -4.20 -1.48 7.18
CA LEU A 207 -4.68 -0.10 7.13
C LEU A 207 -3.53 0.86 6.84
N VAL A 208 -2.40 0.70 7.52
CA VAL A 208 -1.19 1.51 7.27
C VAL A 208 -0.65 1.30 5.86
N GLN A 209 -0.62 0.06 5.35
CA GLN A 209 -0.20 -0.19 3.97
C GLN A 209 -1.15 0.47 2.96
N LYS A 210 -2.47 0.40 3.17
CA LYS A 210 -3.49 1.05 2.34
C LYS A 210 -3.29 2.56 2.30
N ILE A 211 -3.12 3.16 3.48
CA ILE A 211 -2.84 4.59 3.65
C ILE A 211 -1.60 5.01 2.84
N ARG A 212 -0.49 4.25 2.97
CA ARG A 212 0.79 4.57 2.31
C ARG A 212 0.74 4.32 0.80
N GLY A 213 0.05 3.28 0.36
CA GLY A 213 -0.12 2.95 -1.06
C GLY A 213 -0.96 3.99 -1.81
N ASN A 214 -1.93 4.62 -1.13
CA ASN A 214 -2.85 5.55 -1.77
C ASN A 214 -2.33 6.99 -1.88
N VAL A 215 -1.38 7.44 -1.05
CA VAL A 215 -1.11 8.89 -0.91
C VAL A 215 0.38 9.25 -0.89
N ARG A 216 0.80 10.09 -1.84
CA ARG A 216 1.94 10.98 -1.63
C ARG A 216 1.47 12.16 -0.79
N ARG A 217 1.62 12.04 0.53
CA ARG A 217 1.36 13.14 1.47
C ARG A 217 2.53 14.12 1.36
N TYR A 218 2.51 14.99 0.35
CA TYR A 218 3.30 16.20 0.45
C TYR A 218 2.53 17.14 1.38
N PRO A 219 3.12 17.58 2.49
CA PRO A 219 2.71 18.86 3.05
C PRO A 219 3.05 19.87 1.96
N ASP A 220 2.07 20.25 1.15
CA ASP A 220 2.24 21.24 0.09
C ASP A 220 2.51 22.59 0.77
N GLY A 221 3.69 22.82 1.35
CA GLY A 221 4.17 24.10 1.91
C GLY A 221 3.31 24.81 2.98
N TRP A 222 2.08 24.36 3.25
CA TRP A 222 1.00 25.10 3.88
C TRP A 222 0.39 24.36 5.10
N GLY A 223 1.15 23.45 5.73
CA GLY A 223 0.77 22.80 6.99
C GLY A 223 0.04 21.45 6.88
N GLU A 224 -0.88 21.19 7.82
CA GLU A 224 -1.56 19.90 8.12
C GLU A 224 -2.25 19.27 6.89
N ALA A 225 -2.30 17.94 6.82
CA ALA A 225 -2.97 17.24 5.72
C ALA A 225 -4.49 17.47 5.73
N ALA A 226 -5.11 17.69 4.56
CA ALA A 226 -6.56 17.82 4.49
C ALA A 226 -7.24 16.47 4.82
N PRO A 227 -8.35 16.43 5.60
CA PRO A 227 -8.85 15.20 6.19
C PRO A 227 -9.24 14.09 5.21
N LEU A 228 -9.75 14.45 4.03
CA LEU A 228 -10.22 13.51 3.01
C LEU A 228 -9.16 13.18 1.94
N THR A 229 -7.90 13.59 2.18
CA THR A 229 -6.80 13.34 1.25
C THR A 229 -6.56 11.84 1.08
N GLY A 230 -6.72 11.35 -0.15
CA GLY A 230 -6.53 9.93 -0.48
C GLY A 230 -7.78 9.07 -0.42
N LEU A 231 -8.90 9.62 0.04
CA LEU A 231 -10.17 8.90 0.16
C LEU A 231 -11.15 9.23 -0.99
N LEU A 232 -11.01 10.39 -1.64
CA LEU A 232 -11.93 10.87 -2.69
C LEU A 232 -11.49 10.49 -4.11
N TYR A 233 -12.42 9.90 -4.86
CA TYR A 233 -12.27 9.49 -6.24
C TYR A 233 -13.45 9.99 -7.09
N CYS A 234 -13.19 10.20 -8.37
CA CYS A 234 -14.21 10.50 -9.37
C CYS A 234 -14.92 9.21 -9.79
N ALA A 235 -16.25 9.19 -9.74
CA ALA A 235 -17.03 8.02 -10.17
C ALA A 235 -16.90 7.77 -11.69
N ASP A 236 -16.95 8.82 -12.51
CA ASP A 236 -16.99 8.70 -13.97
C ASP A 236 -15.66 8.29 -14.61
N CYS A 237 -14.52 8.68 -14.00
CA CYS A 237 -13.20 8.39 -14.57
C CYS A 237 -12.28 7.56 -13.67
N GLY A 238 -12.72 7.24 -12.44
CA GLY A 238 -11.92 6.54 -11.44
C GLY A 238 -10.69 7.30 -10.91
N GLY A 239 -10.48 8.55 -11.37
CA GLY A 239 -9.33 9.36 -11.00
C GLY A 239 -9.42 9.89 -9.57
N LYS A 240 -8.26 10.00 -8.88
CA LYS A 240 -8.17 10.63 -7.55
C LYS A 240 -8.60 12.10 -7.60
N MET A 241 -9.18 12.61 -6.51
CA MET A 241 -9.49 14.03 -6.38
C MET A 241 -8.43 14.74 -5.52
N TYR A 242 -7.96 15.90 -5.98
CA TYR A 242 -6.99 16.73 -5.26
C TYR A 242 -7.65 17.90 -4.56
N VAL A 243 -7.16 18.24 -3.39
CA VAL A 243 -7.63 19.36 -2.59
C VAL A 243 -7.06 20.68 -3.10
N HIS A 244 -7.90 21.70 -3.16
CA HIS A 244 -7.56 23.09 -3.36
C HIS A 244 -8.10 23.88 -2.17
N ARG A 245 -7.22 24.40 -1.31
CA ARG A 245 -7.60 25.11 -0.07
C ARG A 245 -8.15 26.51 -0.28
N THR A 246 -7.94 27.07 -1.47
CA THR A 246 -8.45 28.39 -1.83
C THR A 246 -9.24 28.31 -3.13
N ASN A 247 -10.43 28.89 -3.10
CA ASN A 247 -11.28 29.04 -4.27
C ASN A 247 -11.75 30.49 -4.36
N ASN A 248 -11.44 31.16 -5.48
CA ASN A 248 -11.89 32.53 -5.77
C ASN A 248 -11.75 33.50 -4.58
N SER A 249 -10.60 33.46 -3.91
CA SER A 249 -10.26 34.33 -2.76
C SER A 249 -11.07 34.04 -1.48
N LYS A 250 -11.58 32.83 -1.32
CA LYS A 250 -12.13 32.29 -0.07
C LYS A 250 -11.30 31.08 0.37
N ARG A 251 -11.08 30.93 1.68
CA ARG A 251 -10.45 29.75 2.30
C ARG A 251 -11.47 28.62 2.42
N ILE A 252 -11.89 28.08 1.27
CA ILE A 252 -12.81 26.94 1.21
C ILE A 252 -12.05 25.80 0.53
N SER A 253 -11.83 24.72 1.28
CA SER A 253 -11.26 23.48 0.77
C SER A 253 -12.23 22.83 -0.21
N GLN A 254 -11.78 22.68 -1.46
CA GLN A 254 -12.54 22.03 -2.52
C GLN A 254 -11.71 20.92 -3.15
N TYR A 255 -12.30 19.75 -3.31
CA TYR A 255 -11.70 18.64 -4.02
C TYR A 255 -12.08 18.69 -5.49
N THR A 256 -11.11 18.52 -6.40
CA THR A 256 -11.36 18.48 -7.84
C THR A 256 -10.73 17.26 -8.50
N CYS A 257 -11.39 16.71 -9.52
CA CYS A 257 -10.91 15.55 -10.27
C CYS A 257 -9.55 15.83 -10.93
N SER A 258 -8.55 15.00 -10.62
CA SER A 258 -7.18 15.15 -11.13
C SER A 258 -7.04 14.88 -12.63
N GLN A 259 -7.94 14.09 -13.21
CA GLN A 259 -7.85 13.67 -14.61
C GLN A 259 -8.42 14.72 -15.57
N TYR A 260 -9.30 15.61 -15.10
CA TYR A 260 -9.90 16.65 -15.93
C TYR A 260 -8.87 17.62 -16.50
N SER A 261 -7.95 18.09 -15.65
CA SER A 261 -6.93 19.09 -16.01
C SER A 261 -5.74 18.52 -16.76
N LYS A 262 -5.67 17.20 -16.98
CA LYS A 262 -4.58 16.59 -17.75
C LYS A 262 -4.74 16.90 -19.22
N VAL A 263 -3.63 17.20 -19.89
CA VAL A 263 -3.62 17.54 -21.31
C VAL A 263 -3.66 16.28 -22.16
N PRO A 264 -4.53 16.20 -23.20
CA PRO A 264 -5.54 17.20 -23.58
C PRO A 264 -6.72 17.25 -22.59
N VAL A 265 -7.05 18.47 -22.14
CA VAL A 265 -8.07 18.74 -21.11
C VAL A 265 -9.42 18.19 -21.56
N GLY A 266 -10.14 17.52 -20.66
CA GLY A 266 -11.46 16.97 -20.96
C GLY A 266 -11.46 15.58 -21.61
N LYS A 267 -10.29 14.98 -21.88
CA LYS A 267 -10.21 13.65 -22.53
C LYS A 267 -10.47 12.48 -21.57
N PHE A 268 -9.84 12.52 -20.40
CA PHE A 268 -9.94 11.44 -19.40
C PHE A 268 -11.14 11.59 -18.48
N CYS A 269 -11.62 12.82 -18.33
CA CYS A 269 -12.85 13.16 -17.61
C CYS A 269 -13.48 14.28 -18.41
N THR A 270 -14.68 14.07 -18.94
CA THR A 270 -15.35 15.01 -19.85
C THR A 270 -15.62 16.36 -19.19
N THR A 271 -15.90 16.33 -17.89
CA THR A 271 -16.34 17.46 -17.10
C THR A 271 -15.53 17.55 -15.81
N GLN A 272 -15.52 18.73 -15.18
CA GLN A 272 -14.74 18.93 -13.97
C GLN A 272 -15.58 18.64 -12.73
N HIS A 273 -15.42 17.45 -12.16
CA HIS A 273 -16.06 17.13 -10.88
C HIS A 273 -15.38 17.87 -9.75
N ARG A 274 -16.21 18.53 -8.94
CA ARG A 274 -15.78 19.34 -7.81
C ARG A 274 -16.76 19.21 -6.65
N ILE A 275 -16.24 19.04 -5.45
CA ILE A 275 -17.03 18.95 -4.22
C ILE A 275 -16.34 19.71 -3.08
N ASN A 276 -17.13 20.34 -2.21
CA ASN A 276 -16.59 21.05 -1.05
C ASN A 276 -16.30 20.05 0.08
N GLU A 277 -15.21 20.29 0.82
CA GLU A 277 -14.79 19.44 1.94
C GLU A 277 -15.85 19.37 3.04
N ASP A 278 -16.39 20.51 3.47
CA ASP A 278 -17.38 20.59 4.55
C ASP A 278 -18.62 19.74 4.30
N VAL A 279 -19.09 19.70 3.04
CA VAL A 279 -20.30 18.94 2.64
C VAL A 279 -20.06 17.44 2.74
N VAL A 280 -18.86 16.98 2.38
CA VAL A 280 -18.53 15.56 2.49
C VAL A 280 -18.34 15.17 3.95
N LEU A 281 -17.68 16.01 4.75
CA LEU A 281 -17.48 15.75 6.17
C LEU A 281 -18.80 15.73 6.95
N SER A 282 -19.73 16.64 6.67
CA SER A 282 -21.05 16.63 7.31
C SER A 282 -21.83 15.37 6.92
N LEU A 283 -21.86 15.02 5.63
CA LEU A 283 -22.56 13.81 5.15
C LEU A 283 -21.99 12.53 5.78
N VAL A 284 -20.67 12.40 5.83
CA VAL A 284 -20.01 11.26 6.48
C VAL A 284 -20.35 11.20 7.97
N SER A 285 -20.33 12.34 8.67
CA SER A 285 -20.65 12.40 10.10
C SER A 285 -22.09 11.95 10.36
N GLU A 286 -23.04 12.47 9.58
CA GLU A 286 -24.45 12.12 9.71
C GLU A 286 -24.71 10.64 9.35
N MET A 287 -24.07 10.12 8.30
CA MET A 287 -24.15 8.69 7.97
C MET A 287 -23.58 7.82 9.07
N LEU A 288 -22.40 8.13 9.62
CA LEU A 288 -21.80 7.35 10.70
C LEU A 288 -22.67 7.36 11.96
N LYS A 289 -23.30 8.50 12.30
CA LYS A 289 -24.26 8.59 13.41
C LYS A 289 -25.47 7.69 13.18
N ALA A 290 -26.05 7.73 11.97
CA ALA A 290 -27.21 6.89 11.65
C ALA A 290 -26.85 5.40 11.64
N ILE A 291 -25.65 5.02 11.15
CA ILE A 291 -25.19 3.63 11.23
C ILE A 291 -24.97 3.21 12.68
N ALA A 292 -24.37 4.08 13.50
CA ALA A 292 -24.14 3.80 14.92
C ALA A 292 -25.44 3.63 15.71
N GLU A 293 -26.46 4.47 15.44
CA GLU A 293 -27.79 4.34 16.02
C GLU A 293 -28.46 3.03 15.57
N TYR A 294 -28.42 2.73 14.27
CA TYR A 294 -28.99 1.51 13.72
C TYR A 294 -28.33 0.24 14.30
N ALA A 295 -27.00 0.22 14.39
CA ALA A 295 -26.25 -0.89 14.97
C ALA A 295 -26.52 -1.09 16.48
N LYS A 296 -26.83 -0.01 17.21
CA LYS A 296 -27.21 -0.08 18.64
C LYS A 296 -28.62 -0.62 18.84
N HIS A 297 -29.56 -0.29 17.95
CA HIS A 297 -30.95 -0.70 18.08
C HIS A 297 -31.18 -2.15 17.64
N ASP A 298 -30.57 -2.59 16.54
CA ASP A 298 -30.67 -3.99 16.08
C ASP A 298 -29.37 -4.47 15.44
N ARG A 299 -28.50 -5.04 16.28
CA ARG A 299 -27.23 -5.63 15.83
C ARG A 299 -27.43 -6.80 14.87
N ALA A 300 -28.43 -7.64 15.12
CA ALA A 300 -28.65 -8.85 14.31
C ALA A 300 -29.16 -8.49 12.92
N GLU A 301 -30.07 -7.51 12.85
CA GLU A 301 -30.57 -7.01 11.57
C GLU A 301 -29.50 -6.21 10.82
N PHE A 302 -28.68 -5.41 11.49
CA PHE A 302 -27.56 -4.73 10.85
C PHE A 302 -26.59 -5.71 10.19
N VAL A 303 -26.17 -6.76 10.90
CA VAL A 303 -25.31 -7.80 10.32
C VAL A 303 -25.98 -8.45 9.11
N ARG A 304 -27.28 -8.76 9.19
CA ARG A 304 -28.04 -9.35 8.07
C ARG A 304 -28.10 -8.42 6.86
N VAL A 305 -28.41 -7.13 7.05
CA VAL A 305 -28.52 -6.16 5.94
C VAL A 305 -27.16 -5.88 5.31
N VAL A 306 -26.09 -5.78 6.10
CA VAL A 306 -24.73 -5.64 5.56
C VAL A 306 -24.34 -6.87 4.74
N GLN A 307 -24.66 -8.07 5.26
CA GLN A 307 -24.45 -9.32 4.52
C GLN A 307 -25.26 -9.34 3.23
N GLU A 308 -26.54 -8.99 3.24
CA GLU A 308 -27.40 -8.94 2.05
C GLU A 308 -26.93 -7.90 1.02
N ALA A 309 -26.57 -6.69 1.47
CA ALA A 309 -26.07 -5.62 0.59
C ALA A 309 -24.77 -6.03 -0.11
N GLN A 310 -23.85 -6.68 0.60
CA GLN A 310 -22.60 -7.20 0.01
C GLN A 310 -22.83 -8.46 -0.83
N SER A 311 -23.82 -9.30 -0.48
CA SER A 311 -24.03 -10.62 -1.08
C SER A 311 -25.08 -10.67 -2.19
N SER A 312 -25.80 -9.58 -2.45
CA SER A 312 -26.83 -9.48 -3.50
C SER A 312 -26.29 -9.78 -4.92
N GLN A 313 -24.98 -9.71 -5.14
CA GLN A 313 -24.30 -10.20 -6.36
C GLN A 313 -23.68 -11.61 -6.25
N GLN A 314 -23.62 -12.21 -5.06
CA GLN A 314 -22.66 -13.29 -4.74
C GLN A 314 -23.24 -14.55 -4.08
N THR A 315 -24.42 -14.54 -3.44
CA THR A 315 -24.93 -15.74 -2.73
C THR A 315 -25.10 -16.98 -3.61
N ALA A 316 -25.55 -16.82 -4.85
CA ALA A 316 -25.69 -17.93 -5.80
C ALA A 316 -24.31 -18.47 -6.26
N GLU A 317 -23.37 -17.57 -6.54
CA GLU A 317 -22.03 -17.94 -7.02
C GLU A 317 -21.20 -18.57 -5.89
N VAL A 318 -21.26 -18.05 -4.66
CA VAL A 318 -20.61 -18.65 -3.48
C VAL A 318 -21.15 -20.03 -3.20
N ARG A 319 -22.47 -20.23 -3.30
CA ARG A 319 -23.09 -21.55 -3.11
C ARG A 319 -22.63 -22.53 -4.20
N LYS A 320 -22.52 -22.07 -5.45
CA LYS A 320 -21.98 -22.85 -6.57
C LYS A 320 -20.51 -23.19 -6.37
N GLN A 321 -19.69 -22.25 -5.90
CA GLN A 321 -18.28 -22.45 -5.57
C GLN A 321 -18.09 -23.44 -4.40
N ARG A 322 -18.90 -23.33 -3.33
CA ARG A 322 -18.87 -24.31 -2.21
C ARG A 322 -19.27 -25.71 -2.67
N THR A 323 -20.29 -25.82 -3.53
CA THR A 323 -20.70 -27.11 -4.10
C THR A 323 -19.59 -27.69 -4.98
N ARG A 324 -18.98 -26.87 -5.85
CA ARG A 324 -17.87 -27.28 -6.72
C ARG A 324 -16.64 -27.69 -5.91
N LEU A 325 -16.32 -26.97 -4.83
CA LEU A 325 -15.23 -27.32 -3.91
C LEU A 325 -15.45 -28.70 -3.28
N ALA A 326 -16.66 -28.97 -2.80
CA ALA A 326 -17.01 -30.27 -2.24
C ALA A 326 -16.85 -31.40 -3.26
N THR A 327 -17.35 -31.20 -4.49
CA THR A 327 -17.21 -32.18 -5.58
C THR A 327 -15.74 -32.40 -5.97
N ALA A 328 -14.93 -31.33 -6.07
CA ALA A 328 -13.52 -31.44 -6.39
C ALA A 328 -12.73 -32.20 -5.30
N LYS A 329 -12.99 -31.92 -4.02
CA LYS A 329 -12.39 -32.65 -2.89
C LYS A 329 -12.77 -34.12 -2.89
N GLN A 330 -14.04 -34.43 -3.15
CA GLN A 330 -14.50 -35.81 -3.27
C GLN A 330 -13.78 -36.53 -4.42
N ARG A 331 -13.65 -35.89 -5.58
CA ARG A 331 -12.94 -36.46 -6.73
C ARG A 331 -11.47 -36.73 -6.43
N VAL A 332 -10.77 -35.83 -5.73
CA VAL A 332 -9.38 -36.06 -5.30
C VAL A 332 -9.29 -37.30 -4.39
N SER A 333 -10.20 -37.45 -3.42
CA SER A 333 -10.22 -38.64 -2.55
C SER A 333 -10.51 -39.94 -3.31
N GLU A 334 -11.35 -39.90 -4.35
CA GLU A 334 -11.59 -41.05 -5.22
C GLU A 334 -10.36 -41.42 -6.04
N LEU A 335 -9.64 -40.42 -6.57
CA LEU A 335 -8.39 -40.62 -7.32
C LEU A 335 -7.32 -41.26 -6.45
N GLU A 336 -7.19 -40.87 -5.17
CA GLU A 336 -6.25 -41.50 -4.22
C GLU A 336 -6.54 -43.00 -4.05
N VAL A 337 -7.82 -43.36 -3.91
CA VAL A 337 -8.22 -44.78 -3.80
C VAL A 337 -7.92 -45.54 -5.10
N LEU A 338 -8.14 -44.91 -6.26
CA LEU A 338 -7.83 -45.52 -7.56
C LEU A 338 -6.32 -45.70 -7.76
N LEU A 339 -5.50 -44.72 -7.35
CA LEU A 339 -4.04 -44.78 -7.38
C LEU A 339 -3.51 -45.95 -6.53
N CYS A 340 -4.04 -46.14 -5.31
CA CYS A 340 -3.68 -47.30 -4.49
C CYS A 340 -4.02 -48.63 -5.18
N LYS A 341 -5.19 -48.74 -5.81
CA LYS A 341 -5.63 -49.96 -6.50
C LYS A 341 -4.79 -50.29 -7.74
N ILE A 342 -4.47 -49.30 -8.58
CA ILE A 342 -3.64 -49.55 -9.76
C ILE A 342 -2.21 -49.94 -9.39
N TYR A 343 -1.70 -49.41 -8.27
CA TYR A 343 -0.40 -49.79 -7.73
C TYR A 343 -0.40 -51.25 -7.25
N GLU A 344 -1.44 -51.66 -6.51
CA GLU A 344 -1.64 -53.05 -6.10
C GLU A 344 -1.76 -54.00 -7.30
N ASP A 345 -2.56 -53.65 -8.31
CA ASP A 345 -2.74 -54.48 -9.51
C ASP A 345 -1.48 -54.56 -10.39
N ASN A 346 -0.60 -53.54 -10.37
CA ASN A 346 0.71 -53.59 -11.01
C ASN A 346 1.65 -54.57 -10.28
N ILE A 347 1.72 -54.51 -8.95
CA ILE A 347 2.52 -55.44 -8.14
C ILE A 347 2.04 -56.89 -8.34
N LEU A 348 0.73 -57.10 -8.43
CA LEU A 348 0.13 -58.42 -8.69
C LEU A 348 0.31 -58.90 -10.14
N GLY A 349 0.95 -58.12 -11.01
CA GLY A 349 1.22 -58.47 -12.41
C GLY A 349 -0.02 -58.51 -13.30
N LYS A 350 -1.16 -57.98 -12.83
CA LYS A 350 -2.40 -57.88 -13.61
C LYS A 350 -2.37 -56.70 -14.59
N LEU A 351 -1.54 -55.71 -14.29
CA LEU A 351 -1.29 -54.54 -15.12
C LEU A 351 0.17 -54.54 -15.59
N SER A 352 0.43 -54.09 -16.81
CA SER A 352 1.80 -53.94 -17.30
C SER A 352 2.38 -52.58 -16.91
N ASP A 353 3.70 -52.52 -16.67
CA ASP A 353 4.41 -51.30 -16.27
C ASP A 353 4.16 -50.11 -17.22
N SER A 354 4.09 -50.37 -18.53
CA SER A 354 3.79 -49.34 -19.54
C SER A 354 2.38 -48.77 -19.41
N ARG A 355 1.39 -49.60 -19.05
CA ARG A 355 0.01 -49.15 -18.82
C ARG A 355 -0.14 -48.46 -17.47
N TYR A 356 0.54 -48.96 -16.44
CA TYR A 356 0.62 -48.31 -15.14
C TYR A 356 1.15 -46.88 -15.28
N ALA A 357 2.31 -46.68 -15.90
CA ALA A 357 2.92 -45.36 -16.08
C ALA A 357 2.01 -44.37 -16.84
N THR A 358 1.17 -44.87 -17.75
CA THR A 358 0.22 -44.04 -18.49
C THR A 358 -0.97 -43.62 -17.62
N LEU A 359 -1.53 -44.53 -16.82
CA LEU A 359 -2.65 -44.25 -15.92
C LEU A 359 -2.21 -43.37 -14.74
N ASP A 360 -1.04 -43.65 -14.17
CA ASP A 360 -0.42 -42.87 -13.09
C ASP A 360 -0.23 -41.42 -13.53
N ALA A 361 0.38 -41.17 -14.69
CA ALA A 361 0.54 -39.83 -15.24
C ALA A 361 -0.79 -39.10 -15.53
N GLN A 362 -1.84 -39.84 -15.91
CA GLN A 362 -3.18 -39.26 -16.13
C GLN A 362 -3.84 -38.84 -14.82
N TYR A 363 -3.82 -39.71 -13.81
CA TYR A 363 -4.40 -39.41 -12.50
C TYR A 363 -3.60 -38.35 -11.74
N GLU A 364 -2.27 -38.36 -11.82
CA GLU A 364 -1.43 -37.33 -11.22
C GLU A 364 -1.68 -35.95 -11.86
N LYS A 365 -1.87 -35.90 -13.18
CA LYS A 365 -2.29 -34.68 -13.87
C LYS A 365 -3.65 -34.19 -13.39
N GLU A 366 -4.67 -35.05 -13.37
CA GLU A 366 -6.03 -34.71 -12.90
C GLU A 366 -6.00 -34.23 -11.43
N GLN A 367 -5.23 -34.89 -10.57
CA GLN A 367 -5.06 -34.52 -9.16
C GLN A 367 -4.36 -33.15 -9.02
N SER A 368 -3.35 -32.87 -9.83
CA SER A 368 -2.67 -31.57 -9.82
C SER A 368 -3.59 -30.41 -10.25
N GLU A 369 -4.42 -30.63 -11.27
CA GLU A 369 -5.40 -29.65 -11.77
C GLU A 369 -6.51 -29.42 -10.73
N LEU A 370 -7.04 -30.48 -10.13
CA LEU A 370 -8.06 -30.39 -9.09
C LEU A 370 -7.53 -29.74 -7.80
N ASN A 371 -6.30 -30.04 -7.39
CA ASN A 371 -5.68 -29.39 -6.22
C ASN A 371 -5.45 -27.90 -6.45
N ALA A 372 -5.08 -27.50 -7.67
CA ALA A 372 -4.99 -26.09 -8.05
C ALA A 372 -6.38 -25.41 -8.01
N GLU A 373 -7.42 -26.09 -8.54
CA GLU A 373 -8.82 -25.62 -8.48
C GLU A 373 -9.31 -25.48 -7.03
N ILE A 374 -9.06 -26.49 -6.18
CA ILE A 374 -9.39 -26.48 -4.75
C ILE A 374 -8.72 -25.28 -4.06
N SER A 375 -7.42 -25.07 -4.27
CA SER A 375 -6.71 -23.94 -3.66
C SER A 375 -7.28 -22.59 -4.10
N ALA A 376 -7.66 -22.45 -5.37
CA ALA A 376 -8.30 -21.23 -5.88
C ALA A 376 -9.70 -21.01 -5.28
N LEU A 377 -10.53 -22.07 -5.23
CA LEU A 377 -11.87 -22.03 -4.64
C LEU A 377 -11.84 -21.78 -3.13
N GLU A 378 -10.90 -22.38 -2.40
CA GLU A 378 -10.71 -22.13 -0.97
C GLU A 378 -10.27 -20.69 -0.69
N LYS A 379 -9.38 -20.12 -1.52
CA LYS A 379 -9.01 -18.71 -1.41
C LYS A 379 -10.22 -17.80 -1.65
N ALA A 380 -11.04 -18.10 -2.66
CA ALA A 380 -12.27 -17.35 -2.91
C ALA A 380 -13.25 -17.47 -1.73
N ILE A 381 -13.51 -18.68 -1.22
CA ILE A 381 -14.40 -18.91 -0.07
C ILE A 381 -13.90 -18.24 1.21
N LYS A 382 -12.59 -18.32 1.48
CA LYS A 382 -11.99 -17.67 2.64
C LYS A 382 -12.09 -16.14 2.57
N SER A 383 -12.04 -15.56 1.36
CA SER A 383 -12.31 -14.13 1.18
C SER A 383 -13.75 -13.74 1.50
N TYR A 384 -14.71 -14.67 1.36
CA TYR A 384 -16.10 -14.43 1.76
C TYR A 384 -16.31 -14.55 3.27
N GLU A 385 -15.69 -15.54 3.93
CA GLU A 385 -15.82 -15.72 5.39
C GLU A 385 -15.13 -14.61 6.19
N THR A 386 -14.15 -13.92 5.60
CA THR A 386 -13.61 -12.69 6.20
C THR A 386 -14.69 -11.62 6.38
N HIS A 387 -15.68 -11.53 5.49
CA HIS A 387 -16.72 -10.50 5.53
C HIS A 387 -17.70 -10.61 6.70
N GLU A 388 -17.96 -11.82 7.21
CA GLU A 388 -18.81 -12.02 8.39
C GLU A 388 -18.14 -11.44 9.66
N LYS A 389 -16.84 -11.66 9.80
CA LYS A 389 -16.04 -11.06 10.88
C LYS A 389 -15.88 -9.56 10.71
N ASP A 390 -16.01 -9.05 9.50
CA ASP A 390 -15.84 -7.64 9.17
C ASP A 390 -17.02 -6.79 9.69
N ALA A 391 -18.27 -7.29 9.63
CA ALA A 391 -19.41 -6.58 10.20
C ALA A 391 -19.31 -6.43 11.73
N ASP A 392 -18.96 -7.50 12.45
CA ASP A 392 -18.76 -7.45 13.91
C ASP A 392 -17.62 -6.51 14.31
N ARG A 393 -16.55 -6.46 13.50
CA ARG A 393 -15.44 -5.51 13.70
C ARG A 393 -15.87 -4.07 13.48
N PHE A 394 -16.70 -3.82 12.48
CA PHE A 394 -17.22 -2.48 12.22
C PHE A 394 -18.03 -1.97 13.42
N ILE A 395 -18.82 -2.83 14.06
CA ILE A 395 -19.53 -2.50 15.30
C ILE A 395 -18.54 -2.22 16.43
N ALA A 396 -17.51 -3.05 16.60
CA ALA A 396 -16.48 -2.81 17.62
C ALA A 396 -15.73 -1.47 17.39
N LEU A 397 -15.55 -1.06 16.13
CA LEU A 397 -15.01 0.26 15.79
C LEU A 397 -15.98 1.39 16.14
N ILE A 398 -17.28 1.22 15.91
CA ILE A 398 -18.30 2.19 16.34
C ILE A 398 -18.27 2.33 17.88
N ASP A 399 -18.22 1.22 18.61
CA ASP A 399 -18.20 1.23 20.07
C ASP A 399 -16.93 1.90 20.65
N LYS A 400 -15.81 1.86 19.91
CA LYS A 400 -14.57 2.57 20.27
C LYS A 400 -14.72 4.10 20.24
N TYR A 401 -15.63 4.64 19.44
CA TYR A 401 -15.82 6.09 19.28
C TYR A 401 -17.18 6.54 19.82
N GLU A 402 -17.17 7.29 20.92
CA GLU A 402 -18.41 7.75 21.59
C GLU A 402 -19.24 8.75 20.76
N ASN A 403 -18.59 9.59 19.93
CA ASN A 403 -19.25 10.65 19.17
C ASN A 403 -18.55 10.97 17.83
N PHE A 404 -19.37 11.32 16.83
CA PHE A 404 -18.93 11.63 15.46
C PHE A 404 -19.02 13.12 15.09
N ASP A 405 -19.15 14.02 16.07
CA ASP A 405 -19.29 15.48 15.83
C ASP A 405 -18.07 16.11 15.17
N LYS A 406 -16.87 15.64 15.52
CA LYS A 406 -15.62 16.05 14.88
C LYS A 406 -14.88 14.83 14.36
N LEU A 407 -14.94 14.62 13.05
CA LEU A 407 -14.25 13.52 12.40
C LEU A 407 -12.75 13.81 12.36
N THR A 408 -11.98 12.96 13.05
CA THR A 408 -10.52 12.97 12.96
C THR A 408 -10.04 12.21 11.72
N ILE A 409 -8.81 12.48 11.28
CA ILE A 409 -8.21 11.77 10.13
C ILE A 409 -8.09 10.27 10.42
N ALA A 410 -7.78 9.90 11.66
CA ALA A 410 -7.75 8.50 12.10
C ALA A 410 -9.11 7.83 11.92
N MET A 411 -10.20 8.47 12.40
CA MET A 411 -11.56 7.95 12.22
C MET A 411 -11.91 7.78 10.74
N LEU A 412 -11.62 8.78 9.90
CA LEU A 412 -11.89 8.70 8.47
C LEU A 412 -11.16 7.53 7.81
N ASN A 413 -9.89 7.31 8.16
CA ASN A 413 -9.11 6.20 7.61
C ASN A 413 -9.59 4.83 8.13
N GLU A 414 -10.00 4.75 9.40
CA GLU A 414 -10.52 3.51 10.02
C GLU A 414 -11.90 3.13 9.46
N PHE A 415 -12.80 4.09 9.24
CA PHE A 415 -14.17 3.82 8.79
C PHE A 415 -14.36 3.82 7.27
N ILE A 416 -13.61 4.63 6.52
CA ILE A 416 -13.88 4.86 5.09
C ILE A 416 -12.82 4.20 4.23
N GLU A 417 -13.27 3.42 3.26
CA GLU A 417 -12.43 2.86 2.22
C GLU A 417 -12.20 3.85 1.09
N LYS A 418 -13.29 4.36 0.51
CA LYS A 418 -13.27 5.31 -0.61
C LYS A 418 -14.60 6.05 -0.69
N ILE A 419 -14.55 7.26 -1.24
CA ILE A 419 -15.72 8.09 -1.53
C ILE A 419 -15.71 8.37 -3.03
N LEU A 420 -16.76 7.96 -3.73
CA LEU A 420 -16.95 8.25 -5.15
C LEU A 420 -17.85 9.47 -5.30
N VAL A 421 -17.40 10.43 -6.09
CA VAL A 421 -18.12 11.65 -6.38
C VAL A 421 -18.54 11.64 -7.85
N HIS A 422 -19.84 11.70 -8.08
CA HIS A 422 -20.42 11.75 -9.42
C HIS A 422 -20.51 13.19 -9.95
N GLU A 423 -20.82 13.32 -11.23
CA GLU A 423 -21.15 14.61 -11.83
C GLU A 423 -22.39 15.24 -11.17
N ARG A 424 -22.45 16.57 -11.17
CA ARG A 424 -23.64 17.31 -10.72
C ARG A 424 -24.73 17.25 -11.78
N ASP A 425 -25.97 17.00 -11.37
CA ASP A 425 -27.13 16.91 -12.26
C ASP A 425 -27.31 18.16 -13.13
N ARG A 426 -27.01 19.33 -12.55
CA ARG A 426 -27.12 20.63 -13.23
C ARG A 426 -25.91 21.53 -13.04
N LYS A 427 -25.25 21.83 -14.16
CA LYS A 427 -24.07 22.72 -14.24
C LYS A 427 -24.41 24.17 -13.89
N GLY A 428 -23.59 24.79 -13.03
CA GLY A 428 -23.62 26.23 -12.75
C GLY A 428 -24.73 26.72 -11.81
N SER A 429 -25.55 25.82 -11.26
CA SER A 429 -26.49 26.14 -10.19
C SER A 429 -25.84 25.90 -8.82
N ILE A 430 -26.11 26.81 -7.87
CA ILE A 430 -25.65 26.69 -6.47
C ILE A 430 -26.48 25.62 -5.74
N GLN A 431 -27.72 25.40 -6.18
CA GLN A 431 -28.66 24.44 -5.62
C GLN A 431 -28.86 23.30 -6.62
N THR A 432 -27.90 22.40 -6.66
CA THR A 432 -27.89 21.22 -7.52
C THR A 432 -27.57 20.02 -6.65
N THR A 433 -28.31 18.95 -6.84
CA THR A 433 -28.06 17.63 -6.28
C THR A 433 -26.82 17.01 -6.92
N GLN A 434 -26.05 16.30 -6.10
CA GLN A 434 -24.83 15.63 -6.54
C GLN A 434 -24.79 14.29 -5.81
N GLU A 435 -24.71 13.21 -6.57
CA GLU A 435 -24.61 11.87 -6.00
C GLU A 435 -23.20 11.63 -5.43
N ILE A 436 -23.17 11.03 -4.24
CA ILE A 436 -21.95 10.66 -3.53
C ILE A 436 -22.14 9.24 -3.03
N GLU A 437 -21.21 8.35 -3.39
CA GLU A 437 -21.18 7.00 -2.85
C GLU A 437 -20.06 6.88 -1.83
N ILE A 438 -20.39 6.45 -0.61
CA ILE A 438 -19.42 6.22 0.45
C ILE A 438 -19.30 4.70 0.64
N TYR A 439 -18.06 4.22 0.53
CA TYR A 439 -17.71 2.83 0.82
C TYR A 439 -17.00 2.82 2.17
N PHE A 440 -17.60 2.13 3.13
CA PHE A 440 -17.03 1.93 4.44
C PHE A 440 -16.06 0.74 4.41
N ASN A 441 -14.98 0.82 5.18
CA ASN A 441 -14.15 -0.36 5.45
C ASN A 441 -15.05 -1.43 6.09
N PHE A 442 -14.82 -2.71 5.76
CA PHE A 442 -15.55 -3.88 6.29
C PHE A 442 -17.00 -4.03 5.77
N VAL A 443 -17.74 -2.93 5.61
CA VAL A 443 -19.18 -2.94 5.29
C VAL A 443 -19.47 -2.60 3.81
N GLY A 444 -18.54 -1.97 3.09
CA GLY A 444 -18.75 -1.59 1.69
C GLY A 444 -19.77 -0.45 1.55
N ARG A 445 -20.58 -0.45 0.47
CA ARG A 445 -21.63 0.56 0.29
C ARG A 445 -22.82 0.20 1.17
N PHE A 446 -23.04 0.97 2.24
CA PHE A 446 -24.20 0.85 3.10
C PHE A 446 -24.88 2.21 3.24
N VAL A 447 -26.18 2.24 2.98
CA VAL A 447 -27.02 3.42 3.13
C VAL A 447 -28.02 3.09 4.23
N PRO A 448 -27.96 3.75 5.39
CA PRO A 448 -28.94 3.54 6.45
C PRO A 448 -30.35 3.83 5.94
N PRO A 449 -31.39 3.15 6.47
CA PRO A 449 -32.78 3.42 6.08
C PRO A 449 -33.20 4.88 6.23
N ALA A 450 -32.63 5.61 7.19
CA ALA A 450 -32.84 7.05 7.37
C ALA A 450 -32.37 7.91 6.17
N PHE A 451 -31.45 7.38 5.35
CA PHE A 451 -30.96 7.97 4.11
C PHE A 451 -31.49 7.25 2.86
N GLY A 452 -32.45 6.33 3.02
CA GLY A 452 -33.17 5.74 1.89
C GLY A 452 -33.92 6.79 1.09
N GLU A 453 -34.37 6.43 -0.11
CA GLU A 453 -35.23 7.30 -0.92
C GLU A 453 -36.50 7.64 -0.12
N VAL A 454 -36.51 8.82 0.51
CA VAL A 454 -37.71 9.36 1.13
C VAL A 454 -38.67 9.61 -0.02
N GLU A 455 -39.80 8.90 -0.04
CA GLU A 455 -40.91 9.21 -0.94
C GLU A 455 -41.39 10.63 -0.63
N LEU A 456 -40.89 11.59 -1.40
CA LEU A 456 -41.23 13.00 -1.28
C LEU A 456 -42.75 13.16 -1.42
N THR A 457 -43.33 13.99 -0.56
CA THR A 457 -44.76 14.26 -0.65
C THR A 457 -45.10 14.91 -2.00
N PRO A 458 -46.33 14.72 -2.54
CA PRO A 458 -46.73 15.35 -3.79
C PRO A 458 -46.54 16.88 -3.81
N GLU A 459 -46.62 17.53 -2.65
CA GLU A 459 -46.39 18.97 -2.49
C GLU A 459 -44.91 19.34 -2.64
N GLU A 460 -43.99 18.58 -2.05
CA GLU A 460 -42.54 18.80 -2.18
C GLU A 460 -42.04 18.54 -3.61
N LEU A 461 -42.59 17.51 -4.28
CA LEU A 461 -42.32 17.24 -5.69
C LEU A 461 -42.76 18.40 -6.59
N GLU A 462 -43.92 18.99 -6.29
CA GLU A 462 -44.43 20.16 -7.01
C GLU A 462 -43.56 21.42 -6.77
N GLU A 463 -43.07 21.62 -5.55
CA GLU A 463 -42.12 22.70 -5.24
C GLU A 463 -40.78 22.52 -5.98
N ILE A 464 -40.24 21.30 -5.99
CA ILE A 464 -39.03 20.96 -6.75
C ILE A 464 -39.26 21.26 -8.23
N ARG A 465 -40.39 20.82 -8.80
CA ARG A 465 -40.76 21.07 -10.20
C ARG A 465 -40.84 22.57 -10.52
N LYS A 466 -41.56 23.36 -9.73
CA LYS A 466 -41.64 24.83 -9.89
C LYS A 466 -40.27 25.48 -9.82
N ARG A 467 -39.40 24.99 -8.93
CA ARG A 467 -38.02 25.50 -8.77
C ARG A 467 -37.17 25.15 -9.99
N GLU A 468 -37.31 23.96 -10.55
CA GLU A 468 -36.64 23.54 -11.77
C GLU A 468 -37.10 24.32 -12.99
N GLU A 469 -38.41 24.51 -13.18
CA GLU A 469 -38.98 25.34 -14.24
C GLU A 469 -38.46 26.78 -14.17
N ARG A 470 -38.39 27.35 -12.96
CA ARG A 470 -37.81 28.68 -12.75
C ARG A 470 -36.34 28.71 -13.18
N LYS A 471 -35.56 27.68 -12.83
CA LYS A 471 -34.15 27.57 -13.23
C LYS A 471 -34.02 27.39 -14.75
N ASP A 472 -34.89 26.63 -15.40
CA ASP A 472 -34.88 26.44 -16.86
C ASP A 472 -35.20 27.70 -17.61
N ARG A 473 -36.22 28.45 -17.16
CA ARG A 473 -36.54 29.77 -17.70
C ARG A 473 -35.36 30.74 -17.60
N LEU A 474 -34.68 30.76 -16.46
CA LEU A 474 -33.48 31.58 -16.27
C LEU A 474 -32.32 31.13 -17.18
N HIS A 475 -32.14 29.82 -17.36
CA HIS A 475 -31.13 29.27 -18.25
C HIS A 475 -31.40 29.61 -19.72
N GLN A 476 -32.63 29.48 -20.20
CA GLN A 476 -33.03 29.90 -21.53
C GLN A 476 -32.81 31.40 -21.76
N ASN A 477 -33.14 32.24 -20.78
CA ASN A 477 -32.87 33.68 -20.85
C ASN A 477 -31.36 33.99 -20.89
N TYR A 478 -30.54 33.20 -20.18
CA TYR A 478 -29.08 33.30 -20.30
C TYR A 478 -28.60 32.90 -21.70
N LEU A 479 -29.07 31.79 -22.27
CA LEU A 479 -28.70 31.37 -23.62
C LEU A 479 -29.09 32.41 -24.67
N LYS A 480 -30.28 33.01 -24.56
CA LYS A 480 -30.72 34.14 -25.42
C LYS A 480 -29.77 35.34 -25.32
N ARG A 481 -29.35 35.72 -24.10
CA ARG A 481 -28.37 36.81 -23.88
C ARG A 481 -26.96 36.49 -24.38
N LYS A 482 -26.59 35.21 -24.35
CA LYS A 482 -25.31 34.74 -24.88
C LYS A 482 -25.30 34.78 -26.41
N ALA A 483 -26.38 34.32 -27.04
CA ALA A 483 -26.57 34.37 -28.49
C ALA A 483 -26.60 35.82 -29.02
N SER A 484 -27.22 36.75 -28.29
CA SER A 484 -27.26 38.17 -28.67
C SER A 484 -25.96 38.95 -28.40
N GLY A 485 -24.94 38.33 -27.80
CA GLY A 485 -23.69 38.98 -27.42
C GLY A 485 -23.79 39.98 -26.26
N ALA A 486 -25.00 40.26 -25.76
CA ALA A 486 -25.25 41.16 -24.63
C ALA A 486 -24.53 40.69 -23.35
N GLN A 487 -24.47 39.37 -23.15
CA GLN A 487 -23.75 38.77 -22.01
C GLN A 487 -22.25 39.11 -22.03
N LYS A 488 -21.61 39.05 -23.20
CA LYS A 488 -20.17 39.34 -23.35
C LYS A 488 -19.87 40.81 -23.05
N ARG A 489 -20.70 41.73 -23.55
CA ARG A 489 -20.59 43.18 -23.26
C ARG A 489 -20.72 43.48 -21.78
N TYR A 490 -21.64 42.81 -21.09
CA TYR A 490 -21.82 42.93 -19.64
C TYR A 490 -20.61 42.39 -18.86
N GLU A 491 -20.09 41.22 -19.26
CA GLU A 491 -18.91 40.61 -18.64
C GLU A 491 -17.68 41.51 -18.81
N ASP A 492 -17.41 42.02 -20.02
CA ASP A 492 -16.26 42.89 -20.30
C ASP A 492 -16.30 44.19 -19.47
N LYS A 493 -17.50 44.79 -19.28
CA LYS A 493 -17.68 45.98 -18.44
C LYS A 493 -17.33 45.74 -16.96
N ILE A 494 -17.55 44.54 -16.46
CA ILE A 494 -17.40 44.22 -15.03
C ILE A 494 -16.09 43.47 -14.73
N LYS A 495 -15.48 42.83 -15.73
CA LYS A 495 -14.31 41.97 -15.58
C LYS A 495 -13.13 42.67 -14.90
N GLY A 496 -12.83 43.91 -15.28
CA GLY A 496 -11.75 44.70 -14.67
C GLY A 496 -11.96 44.91 -13.17
N ARG A 497 -13.15 45.41 -12.79
CA ARG A 497 -13.52 45.62 -11.38
C ARG A 497 -13.50 44.32 -10.57
N LYS A 498 -14.10 43.23 -11.08
CA LYS A 498 -14.10 41.93 -10.41
C LYS A 498 -12.69 41.35 -10.24
N LYS A 499 -11.84 41.49 -11.27
CA LYS A 499 -10.44 41.04 -11.20
C LYS A 499 -9.70 41.78 -10.09
N ALA A 500 -9.82 43.10 -10.03
CA ALA A 500 -9.22 43.93 -8.98
C ALA A 500 -9.71 43.54 -7.58
N GLU A 501 -11.01 43.32 -7.42
CA GLU A 501 -11.59 42.89 -6.13
C GLU A 501 -11.07 41.51 -5.69
N ILE A 502 -10.99 40.54 -6.60
CA ILE A 502 -10.46 39.19 -6.34
C ILE A 502 -8.97 39.28 -5.97
N GLU A 503 -8.20 40.10 -6.68
CA GLU A 503 -6.77 40.28 -6.46
C GLU A 503 -6.49 40.96 -5.11
N ALA A 504 -7.26 41.98 -4.74
CA ALA A 504 -7.20 42.61 -3.43
C ALA A 504 -7.50 41.61 -2.30
N LYS A 505 -8.53 40.76 -2.45
CA LYS A 505 -8.83 39.69 -1.50
C LYS A 505 -7.70 38.66 -1.39
N LYS A 506 -7.08 38.28 -2.52
CA LYS A 506 -5.91 37.37 -2.49
C LYS A 506 -4.70 38.01 -1.80
N ALA A 507 -4.49 39.31 -1.98
CA ALA A 507 -3.42 40.04 -1.32
C ALA A 507 -3.64 40.09 0.20
N ALA A 508 -4.88 40.33 0.64
CA ALA A 508 -5.24 40.30 2.06
C ALA A 508 -4.99 38.93 2.70
N ILE A 509 -5.39 37.83 2.05
CA ILE A 509 -5.11 36.46 2.52
C ILE A 509 -3.60 36.22 2.62
N ARG A 510 -2.83 36.61 1.59
CA ARG A 510 -1.37 36.46 1.60
C ARG A 510 -0.71 37.26 2.73
N ALA A 511 -1.18 38.47 3.00
CA ALA A 511 -0.66 39.30 4.09
C ALA A 511 -0.93 38.65 5.46
N GLU A 512 -2.11 38.08 5.65
CA GLU A 512 -2.46 37.31 6.85
C GLU A 512 -1.57 36.06 7.00
N ASP A 513 -1.32 35.34 5.90
CA ASP A 513 -0.46 34.14 5.91
C ASP A 513 1.01 34.46 6.21
N ILE A 514 1.51 35.61 5.73
CA ILE A 514 2.85 36.12 6.07
C ILE A 514 2.92 36.48 7.56
N ALA A 515 1.90 37.15 8.09
CA ALA A 515 1.84 37.52 9.52
C ALA A 515 1.78 36.29 10.44
N LYS A 516 1.22 35.18 9.97
CA LYS A 516 1.19 33.89 10.69
C LYS A 516 2.42 33.01 10.44
N GLU A 517 3.43 33.51 9.72
CA GLU A 517 4.64 32.78 9.30
C GLU A 517 4.36 31.49 8.50
N VAL A 518 3.14 31.33 7.97
CA VAL A 518 2.74 30.15 7.18
C VAL A 518 3.28 30.24 5.75
N PHE A 519 3.53 31.46 5.25
CA PHE A 519 4.02 31.70 3.89
C PHE A 519 5.21 32.66 3.88
N VAL A 520 6.34 32.20 3.34
CA VAL A 520 7.52 33.03 3.09
C VAL A 520 7.64 33.27 1.57
N PRO A 521 7.53 34.51 1.09
CA PRO A 521 7.78 34.84 -0.30
C PRO A 521 9.18 34.39 -0.74
N VAL A 522 9.29 33.83 -1.94
CA VAL A 522 10.61 33.46 -2.52
C VAL A 522 11.54 34.68 -2.59
N SER A 523 10.97 35.89 -2.76
CA SER A 523 11.71 37.16 -2.75
C SER A 523 12.30 37.54 -1.38
N SER A 524 11.78 37.00 -0.28
CA SER A 524 12.33 37.20 1.06
C SER A 524 13.37 36.15 1.47
N LEU A 525 13.56 35.10 0.66
CA LEU A 525 14.63 34.13 0.90
C LEU A 525 15.95 34.69 0.36
N PRO A 526 17.08 34.51 1.08
CA PRO A 526 18.37 34.93 0.60
C PRO A 526 18.70 34.20 -0.71
N GLN A 527 18.96 34.94 -1.79
CA GLN A 527 19.43 34.36 -3.06
C GLN A 527 20.79 33.71 -2.82
N ARG A 528 20.82 32.37 -2.85
CA ARG A 528 22.06 31.61 -2.86
C ARG A 528 22.40 31.24 -4.29
N GLU A 529 23.64 31.47 -4.71
CA GLU A 529 24.12 31.01 -6.00
C GLU A 529 24.04 29.48 -6.09
N PRO A 530 23.69 28.92 -7.26
CA PRO A 530 23.64 27.48 -7.46
C PRO A 530 25.03 26.86 -7.23
N MET A 531 25.21 26.18 -6.10
CA MET A 531 26.43 25.46 -5.79
C MET A 531 26.49 24.16 -6.60
N LYS A 532 27.59 23.90 -7.30
CA LYS A 532 27.88 22.58 -7.87
C LYS A 532 27.97 21.58 -6.71
N GLY A 533 27.15 20.53 -6.74
CA GLY A 533 27.23 19.43 -5.78
C GLY A 533 28.63 18.83 -5.83
N VAL A 534 29.42 19.04 -4.78
CA VAL A 534 30.72 18.38 -4.62
C VAL A 534 30.42 16.92 -4.34
N GLN A 535 30.56 16.07 -5.37
CA GLN A 535 30.74 14.65 -5.17
C GLN A 535 32.06 14.49 -4.44
N THR A 536 32.00 14.25 -3.14
CA THR A 536 33.14 13.77 -2.38
C THR A 536 33.39 12.33 -2.85
N ALA A 537 34.56 12.13 -3.46
CA ALA A 537 35.03 10.84 -3.97
C ALA A 537 35.36 9.86 -2.84
#